data_AF-A0A417V8I2-F1
#
_entry.id   AF-A0A417V8I2-F1
#
_cell.length_a   1.000
_cell.length_b   1.000
_cell.length_c   1.000
_cell.angle_alpha   90.00
_cell.angle_beta   90.00
_cell.angle_gamma   90.00
#
_symmetry.space_group_name_H-M   'P 1'
#
loop_
_entity.id
_entity.type
_entity.pdbx_description
1 polymer ?
#
loop_
_entity_poly.entity_id
_entity_poly.type
_entity_poly.pdbx_seq_one_letter_code
_entity_poly.pdbx_strand_id
1 'polypeptide(L)'
;MDNKTYEEDFKMIRSAIDGAKNPMNQLGGFFKSYAIINMITVVLYLIVSLYQGFVREMYIGRMICFVYLAYYIFRMYKEEKSNTNHYYQAMLYIYGSVVVVIPVILWIAGIIGSFTLNNEASQAGKMLEMLMNLQVFSAIILLSVSFLIVSFVRDNKIYAVCAIGNLVVYLIAFAIDQELSIGNIVIHYQDLYYYVMLIIGYMILAKCIRKE
;
A
#
# COMPACT_ATOMS: atom_id res chain seq x y z
N MET A 1 27.34 -29.78 34.67
CA MET A 1 26.69 -28.54 35.14
C MET A 1 26.21 -27.77 33.91
N ASP A 2 25.54 -28.48 32.98
CA ASP A 2 25.46 -28.10 31.56
C ASP A 2 24.01 -28.02 31.05
N ASN A 3 23.02 -28.42 31.86
CA ASN A 3 21.61 -28.42 31.45
C ASN A 3 20.99 -27.01 31.36
N LYS A 4 21.55 -26.02 32.08
CA LYS A 4 21.04 -24.64 32.08
C LYS A 4 21.30 -23.91 30.75
N THR A 5 22.41 -24.22 30.09
CA THR A 5 22.81 -23.57 28.83
C THR A 5 21.91 -24.00 27.68
N TYR A 6 21.59 -25.29 27.59
CA TYR A 6 20.67 -25.80 26.55
C TYR A 6 19.24 -25.29 26.72
N GLU A 7 18.75 -25.14 27.95
CA GLU A 7 17.39 -24.65 28.22
C GLU A 7 17.25 -23.16 27.84
N GLU A 8 18.30 -22.36 28.09
CA GLU A 8 18.37 -20.97 27.65
C GLU A 8 18.48 -20.85 26.12
N ASP A 9 19.29 -21.69 25.47
CA ASP A 9 19.41 -21.74 24.02
C ASP A 9 18.09 -22.17 23.35
N PHE A 10 17.41 -23.19 23.87
CA PHE A 10 16.09 -23.60 23.38
C PHE A 10 15.04 -22.51 23.59
N LYS A 11 15.08 -21.80 24.71
CA LYS A 11 14.19 -20.66 24.98
C LYS A 11 14.47 -19.51 24.03
N MET A 12 15.74 -19.25 23.70
CA MET A 12 16.15 -18.23 22.73
C MET A 12 15.68 -18.61 21.31
N ILE A 13 15.86 -19.87 20.89
CA ILE A 13 15.37 -20.40 19.61
C ILE A 13 13.85 -20.32 19.55
N ARG A 14 13.14 -20.74 20.61
CA ARG A 14 11.68 -20.69 20.67
C ARG A 14 11.16 -19.25 20.66
N SER A 15 11.81 -18.34 21.39
CA SER A 15 11.48 -16.90 21.38
C SER A 15 11.73 -16.28 20.01
N ALA A 16 12.76 -16.70 19.28
CA ALA A 16 13.01 -16.22 17.92
C ALA A 16 11.96 -16.74 16.93
N ILE A 17 11.52 -18.00 17.07
CA ILE A 17 10.46 -18.60 16.24
C ILE A 17 9.09 -17.97 16.54
N ASP A 18 8.72 -17.86 17.81
CA ASP A 18 7.46 -17.22 18.23
C ASP A 18 7.46 -15.71 17.90
N GLY A 19 8.62 -15.06 18.08
CA GLY A 19 8.87 -13.68 17.70
C GLY A 19 8.82 -13.43 16.19
N ALA A 20 9.04 -14.44 15.34
CA ALA A 20 8.84 -14.34 13.88
C ALA A 20 7.38 -14.57 13.45
N LYS A 21 6.61 -15.36 14.22
CA LYS A 21 5.20 -15.65 13.92
C LYS A 21 4.27 -14.46 14.23
N ASN A 22 4.61 -13.65 15.24
CA ASN A 22 3.87 -12.46 15.64
C ASN A 22 3.86 -11.33 14.58
N PRO A 23 5.00 -10.87 14.01
CA PRO A 23 5.04 -9.81 13.01
C PRO A 23 4.30 -10.18 11.72
N MET A 24 4.36 -11.44 11.29
CA MET A 24 3.62 -11.90 10.09
C MET A 24 2.10 -11.79 10.25
N ASN A 25 1.59 -12.05 11.45
CA ASN A 25 0.16 -11.88 11.74
C ASN A 25 -0.26 -10.41 11.78
N GLN A 26 0.57 -9.53 12.35
CA GLN A 26 0.33 -8.09 12.35
C GLN A 26 0.33 -7.53 10.92
N LEU A 27 1.27 -7.97 10.09
CA LEU A 27 1.35 -7.59 8.68
C LEU A 27 0.12 -8.04 7.87
N GLY A 28 -0.39 -9.24 8.12
CA GLY A 28 -1.67 -9.69 7.55
C GLY A 28 -2.85 -8.82 7.98
N GLY A 29 -2.86 -8.38 9.25
CA GLY A 29 -3.83 -7.40 9.76
C GLY A 29 -3.73 -6.06 9.02
N PHE A 30 -2.51 -5.56 8.80
CA PHE A 30 -2.25 -4.34 8.04
C PHE A 30 -2.77 -4.45 6.60
N PHE A 31 -2.43 -5.53 5.87
CA PHE A 31 -2.90 -5.73 4.49
C PHE A 31 -4.41 -5.72 4.37
N LYS A 32 -5.11 -6.34 5.33
CA LYS A 32 -6.57 -6.30 5.38
C LYS A 32 -7.09 -4.88 5.57
N SER A 33 -6.55 -4.15 6.54
CA SER A 33 -6.95 -2.76 6.80
C SER A 33 -6.67 -1.85 5.61
N TYR A 34 -5.51 -2.02 4.96
CA TYR A 34 -5.13 -1.26 3.79
C TYR A 34 -6.07 -1.53 2.61
N ALA A 35 -6.45 -2.79 2.36
CA ALA A 35 -7.44 -3.12 1.33
C ALA A 35 -8.82 -2.50 1.61
N ILE A 36 -9.29 -2.54 2.86
CA ILE A 36 -10.57 -1.94 3.27
C ILE A 36 -10.55 -0.43 3.06
N ILE A 37 -9.47 0.24 3.43
CA ILE A 37 -9.35 1.71 3.28
C ILE A 37 -9.31 2.10 1.79
N ASN A 38 -8.62 1.34 0.95
CA ASN A 38 -8.65 1.55 -0.49
C ASN A 38 -10.05 1.31 -1.07
N MET A 39 -10.78 0.28 -0.60
CA MET A 39 -12.17 0.05 -1.00
C MET A 39 -13.07 1.24 -0.64
N ILE A 40 -12.97 1.76 0.59
CA ILE A 40 -13.71 2.96 1.01
C ILE A 40 -13.34 4.16 0.13
N THR A 41 -12.04 4.34 -0.17
CA THR A 41 -11.56 5.44 -1.01
C THR A 41 -12.14 5.39 -2.43
N VAL A 42 -12.21 4.20 -3.03
CA VAL A 42 -12.80 3.99 -4.36
C VAL A 42 -14.30 4.27 -4.34
N VAL A 43 -15.01 3.78 -3.32
CA VAL A 43 -16.45 4.04 -3.17
C VAL A 43 -16.71 5.55 -3.02
N LEU A 44 -15.92 6.25 -2.20
CA LEU A 44 -16.02 7.70 -2.05
C LEU A 44 -15.74 8.43 -3.37
N TYR A 45 -14.72 8.00 -4.13
CA TYR A 45 -14.42 8.56 -5.44
C TYR A 45 -15.60 8.42 -6.41
N LEU A 46 -16.19 7.23 -6.50
CA LEU A 46 -17.35 6.97 -7.36
C LEU A 46 -18.57 7.82 -6.96
N ILE A 47 -18.82 8.01 -5.65
CA ILE A 47 -19.90 8.88 -5.17
C ILE A 47 -19.68 10.33 -5.62
N VAL A 48 -18.44 10.83 -5.54
CA VAL A 48 -18.10 12.20 -5.99
C VAL A 48 -18.24 12.35 -7.50
N SER A 49 -17.82 11.35 -8.28
CA SER A 49 -17.99 11.39 -9.74
C SER A 49 -19.47 11.46 -10.14
N LEU A 50 -20.38 10.94 -9.30
CA LEU A 50 -21.82 11.06 -9.49
C LEU A 50 -22.41 12.37 -8.92
N TYR A 51 -21.88 12.86 -7.80
CA TYR A 51 -22.36 14.05 -7.10
C TYR A 51 -21.22 15.07 -6.91
N GLN A 52 -21.05 15.96 -7.89
CA GLN A 52 -19.99 17.00 -7.93
C GLN A 52 -19.95 17.95 -6.71
N GLY A 53 -20.97 17.92 -5.82
CA GLY A 53 -21.02 18.74 -4.61
C GLY A 53 -20.14 18.27 -3.45
N PHE A 54 -19.66 17.01 -3.45
CA PHE A 54 -18.97 16.39 -2.29
C PHE A 54 -17.43 16.39 -2.37
N VAL A 55 -16.85 17.21 -3.24
CA VAL A 55 -15.40 17.20 -3.49
C VAL A 55 -14.61 17.50 -2.21
N ARG A 56 -15.03 18.48 -1.40
CA ARG A 56 -14.34 18.87 -0.16
C ARG A 56 -14.40 17.79 0.92
N GLU A 57 -15.56 17.18 1.08
CA GLU A 57 -15.85 16.15 2.06
C GLU A 57 -15.02 14.88 1.77
N MET A 58 -14.83 14.55 0.49
CA MET A 58 -13.95 13.45 0.07
C MET A 58 -12.49 13.73 0.40
N TYR A 59 -11.99 14.95 0.17
CA TYR A 59 -10.61 15.30 0.55
C TYR A 59 -10.40 15.09 2.05
N ILE A 60 -11.34 15.53 2.89
CA ILE A 60 -11.28 15.33 4.34
C ILE A 60 -11.32 13.84 4.69
N GLY A 61 -12.23 13.07 4.09
CA GLY A 61 -12.33 11.62 4.31
C GLY A 61 -11.05 10.88 3.92
N ARG A 62 -10.42 11.24 2.80
CA ARG A 62 -9.15 10.68 2.35
C ARG A 62 -8.00 11.03 3.30
N MET A 63 -7.98 12.23 3.86
CA MET A 63 -6.99 12.63 4.87
C MET A 63 -7.13 11.83 6.16
N ILE A 64 -8.36 11.63 6.65
CA ILE A 64 -8.62 10.79 7.83
C ILE A 64 -8.13 9.35 7.59
N CYS A 65 -8.37 8.81 6.39
CA CYS A 65 -7.89 7.49 6.00
C CYS A 65 -6.34 7.39 6.01
N PHE A 66 -5.64 8.40 5.49
CA PHE A 66 -4.17 8.42 5.52
C PHE A 66 -3.61 8.56 6.94
N VAL A 67 -4.21 9.41 7.76
CA VAL A 67 -3.82 9.56 9.18
C VAL A 67 -4.01 8.24 9.93
N TYR A 68 -5.11 7.53 9.66
CA TYR A 68 -5.34 6.21 10.24
C TYR A 68 -4.27 5.19 9.80
N LEU A 69 -3.93 5.13 8.51
CA LEU A 69 -2.87 4.26 8.00
C LEU A 69 -1.50 4.59 8.62
N ALA A 70 -1.17 5.88 8.73
CA ALA A 70 0.05 6.35 9.37
C ALA A 70 0.11 5.95 10.84
N TYR A 71 -0.99 6.13 11.57
CA TYR A 71 -1.11 5.69 12.95
C TYR A 71 -0.93 4.17 13.08
N TYR A 72 -1.52 3.39 12.18
CA TYR A 72 -1.40 1.93 12.21
C TYR A 72 0.04 1.48 11.98
N ILE A 73 0.74 2.04 10.97
CA ILE A 73 2.16 1.74 10.70
C ILE A 73 3.04 2.17 11.87
N PHE A 74 2.79 3.36 12.44
CA PHE A 74 3.55 3.84 13.60
C PHE A 74 3.33 2.97 14.84
N ARG A 75 2.10 2.49 15.06
CA ARG A 75 1.79 1.55 16.13
C ARG A 75 2.55 0.24 15.95
N MET A 76 2.53 -0.34 14.74
CA MET A 76 3.32 -1.55 14.45
C MET A 76 4.81 -1.33 14.66
N TYR A 77 5.33 -0.17 14.24
CA TYR A 77 6.73 0.20 14.45
C TYR A 77 7.10 0.29 15.94
N LYS A 78 6.22 0.89 16.76
CA LYS A 78 6.44 1.01 18.21
C LYS A 78 6.37 -0.34 18.90
N GLU A 79 5.42 -1.19 18.51
CA GLU A 79 5.28 -2.55 19.03
C GLU A 79 6.50 -3.42 18.68
N GLU A 80 7.15 -3.19 17.54
CA GLU A 80 8.32 -3.97 17.10
C GLU A 80 9.70 -3.37 17.38
N LYS A 81 9.77 -2.19 18.00
CA LYS A 81 11.05 -1.56 18.38
C LYS A 81 11.88 -2.42 19.36
N SER A 82 11.27 -3.39 20.03
CA SER A 82 11.96 -4.34 20.94
C SER A 82 12.45 -5.62 20.26
N ASN A 83 12.16 -5.83 18.97
CA ASN A 83 12.40 -7.10 18.28
C ASN A 83 13.59 -7.00 17.32
N THR A 84 14.41 -8.04 17.22
CA THR A 84 15.69 -8.05 16.46
C THR A 84 15.52 -8.26 14.96
N ASN A 85 14.28 -8.35 14.44
CA ASN A 85 14.04 -8.65 13.03
C ASN A 85 14.18 -7.42 12.12
N HIS A 86 15.42 -7.15 11.70
CA HIS A 86 15.76 -6.05 10.79
C HIS A 86 15.00 -6.09 9.46
N TYR A 87 14.64 -7.27 8.95
CA TYR A 87 13.90 -7.41 7.69
C TYR A 87 12.46 -6.90 7.81
N TYR A 88 11.80 -7.20 8.92
CA TYR A 88 10.44 -6.71 9.18
C TYR A 88 10.43 -5.19 9.36
N GLN A 89 11.43 -4.66 10.05
CA GLN A 89 11.59 -3.22 10.23
C GLN A 89 11.82 -2.51 8.88
N ALA A 90 12.69 -3.05 8.01
CA ALA A 90 12.90 -2.54 6.65
C ALA A 90 11.60 -2.55 5.83
N MET A 91 10.81 -3.63 5.93
CA MET A 91 9.50 -3.70 5.27
C MET A 91 8.55 -2.61 5.77
N LEU A 92 8.44 -2.40 7.08
CA LEU A 92 7.60 -1.33 7.64
C LEU A 92 8.04 0.06 7.16
N TYR A 93 9.34 0.32 7.00
CA TYR A 93 9.81 1.59 6.45
C TYR A 93 9.41 1.79 4.98
N ILE A 94 9.52 0.75 4.15
CA ILE A 94 9.07 0.79 2.75
C ILE A 94 7.57 1.05 2.67
N TYR A 95 6.79 0.40 3.53
CA TYR A 95 5.35 0.63 3.61
C TYR A 95 5.01 2.03 4.09
N GLY A 96 5.68 2.52 5.14
CA GLY A 96 5.50 3.87 5.65
C GLY A 96 5.82 4.93 4.59
N SER A 97 6.88 4.75 3.81
CA SER A 97 7.25 5.70 2.77
C SER A 97 6.23 5.72 1.62
N VAL A 98 5.89 4.56 1.05
CA VAL A 98 5.02 4.48 -0.12
C VAL A 98 3.56 4.78 0.22
N VAL A 99 3.06 4.26 1.35
CA VAL A 99 1.63 4.36 1.71
C VAL A 99 1.29 5.68 2.41
N VAL A 100 2.25 6.35 3.05
CA VAL A 100 2.00 7.57 3.83
C VAL A 100 2.78 8.76 3.28
N VAL A 101 4.10 8.65 3.18
CA VAL A 101 4.95 9.80 2.84
C VAL A 101 4.67 10.32 1.43
N ILE A 102 4.64 9.43 0.43
CA ILE A 102 4.36 9.83 -0.97
C ILE A 102 2.99 10.54 -1.10
N PRO A 103 1.87 10.00 -0.60
CA PRO A 103 0.59 10.71 -0.67
C PRO A 103 0.57 12.06 0.06
N VAL A 104 1.26 12.18 1.19
CA VAL A 104 1.34 13.46 1.92
C VAL A 104 2.11 14.50 1.12
N ILE A 105 3.24 14.12 0.50
CA ILE A 105 4.00 15.02 -0.39
C ILE A 105 3.12 15.48 -1.55
N LEU A 106 2.39 14.56 -2.18
CA LEU A 106 1.47 14.88 -3.27
C LEU A 106 0.35 15.83 -2.85
N TRP A 107 -0.19 15.65 -1.65
CA TRP A 107 -1.20 16.54 -1.12
C TRP A 107 -0.66 17.96 -0.89
N ILE A 108 0.53 18.08 -0.28
CA ILE A 108 1.21 19.38 -0.09
C ILE A 108 1.49 20.04 -1.45
N ALA A 109 1.99 19.27 -2.42
CA ALA A 109 2.27 19.76 -3.77
C ALA A 109 0.97 20.22 -4.48
N GLY A 110 -0.13 19.50 -4.31
CA GLY A 110 -1.44 19.89 -4.87
C GLY A 110 -1.97 21.20 -4.27
N ILE A 111 -1.79 21.41 -2.96
CA ILE A 111 -2.14 22.66 -2.30
C ILE A 111 -1.29 23.81 -2.84
N ILE A 112 0.04 23.66 -2.86
CA ILE A 112 0.94 24.70 -3.36
C ILE A 112 0.63 25.03 -4.84
N GLY A 113 0.39 24.01 -5.66
CA GLY A 113 0.02 24.17 -7.07
C GLY A 113 -1.26 24.99 -7.26
N SER A 114 -2.24 24.86 -6.37
CA SER A 114 -3.49 25.65 -6.42
C SER A 114 -3.31 27.15 -6.13
N PHE A 115 -2.19 27.56 -5.53
CA PHE A 115 -1.87 28.96 -5.26
C PHE A 115 -0.99 29.61 -6.34
N THR A 116 -0.55 28.87 -7.36
CA THR A 116 0.42 29.37 -8.36
C THR A 116 -0.32 29.96 -9.58
N LEU A 117 -0.01 31.20 -9.99
CA LEU A 117 -0.74 31.96 -11.03
C LEU A 117 -0.37 31.56 -12.48
N ASN A 118 -1.38 31.09 -13.21
CA ASN A 118 -1.59 30.96 -14.67
C ASN A 118 -0.51 30.38 -15.61
N ASN A 119 0.76 30.82 -15.60
CA ASN A 119 1.78 30.28 -16.54
C ASN A 119 2.61 29.14 -15.93
N GLU A 120 2.97 29.26 -14.65
CA GLU A 120 3.61 28.16 -13.90
C GLU A 120 2.61 27.08 -13.52
N ALA A 121 1.30 27.40 -13.48
CA ALA A 121 0.23 26.46 -13.16
C ALA A 121 0.12 25.30 -14.16
N SER A 122 0.37 25.54 -15.45
CA SER A 122 0.36 24.47 -16.47
C SER A 122 1.55 23.53 -16.33
N GLN A 123 2.75 24.05 -16.04
CA GLN A 123 3.93 23.24 -15.81
C GLN A 123 3.86 22.49 -14.47
N ALA A 124 3.39 23.17 -13.41
CA ALA A 124 3.14 22.55 -12.12
C ALA A 124 2.06 21.46 -12.21
N GLY A 125 1.01 21.68 -13.02
CA GLY A 125 -0.04 20.69 -13.29
C GLY A 125 0.51 19.42 -13.94
N LYS A 126 1.34 19.56 -14.99
CA LYS A 126 2.00 18.41 -15.64
C LYS A 126 2.97 17.67 -14.70
N MET A 127 3.71 18.41 -13.88
CA MET A 127 4.59 17.80 -12.88
C MET A 127 3.79 17.05 -11.81
N LEU A 128 2.65 17.59 -11.37
CA LEU A 128 1.76 16.95 -10.40
C LEU A 128 1.17 15.66 -10.98
N GLU A 129 0.72 15.68 -12.23
CA GLU A 129 0.19 14.53 -12.95
C GLU A 129 1.24 13.41 -13.06
N MET A 130 2.47 13.75 -13.45
CA MET A 130 3.59 12.80 -13.47
C MET A 130 3.87 12.20 -12.09
N LEU A 131 3.76 13.02 -11.04
CA LEU A 131 3.98 12.60 -9.66
C LEU A 131 2.85 11.68 -9.15
N MET A 132 1.60 11.91 -9.59
CA MET A 132 0.47 11.00 -9.32
C MET A 132 0.65 9.66 -10.04
N ASN A 133 1.09 9.66 -11.29
CA ASN A 133 1.42 8.44 -12.02
C ASN A 133 2.55 7.65 -11.35
N LEU A 134 3.56 8.34 -10.81
CA LEU A 134 4.63 7.71 -10.03
C LEU A 134 4.11 7.10 -8.72
N GLN A 135 3.13 7.74 -8.05
CA GLN A 135 2.48 7.16 -6.89
C GLN A 135 1.75 5.86 -7.24
N VAL A 136 0.95 5.87 -8.31
CA VAL A 136 0.23 4.66 -8.78
C VAL A 136 1.23 3.55 -9.09
N PHE A 137 2.31 3.85 -9.81
CA PHE A 137 3.36 2.89 -10.12
C PHE A 137 4.07 2.34 -8.88
N SER A 138 4.44 3.20 -7.93
CA SER A 138 5.14 2.78 -6.71
C SER A 138 4.26 1.88 -5.82
N ALA A 139 2.96 2.12 -5.76
CA ALA A 139 2.02 1.26 -5.05
C ALA A 139 1.83 -0.12 -5.74
N ILE A 140 1.85 -0.17 -7.08
CA ILE A 140 1.85 -1.43 -7.84
C ILE A 140 3.14 -2.23 -7.62
N ILE A 141 4.29 -1.55 -7.61
CA ILE A 141 5.57 -2.19 -7.25
C ILE A 141 5.48 -2.75 -5.82
N LEU A 142 4.98 -1.97 -4.87
CA LEU A 142 4.85 -2.40 -3.48
C LEU A 142 4.00 -3.66 -3.35
N LEU A 143 2.86 -3.72 -4.04
CA LEU A 143 2.01 -4.91 -4.09
C LEU A 143 2.77 -6.12 -4.66
N SER A 144 3.54 -5.92 -5.73
CA SER A 144 4.34 -6.97 -6.38
C SER A 144 5.46 -7.49 -5.47
N VAL A 145 6.19 -6.60 -4.80
CA VAL A 145 7.19 -6.95 -3.78
C VAL A 145 6.55 -7.74 -2.65
N SER A 146 5.32 -7.42 -2.30
CA SER A 146 4.59 -8.10 -1.22
C SER A 146 4.17 -9.51 -1.60
N PHE A 147 3.76 -9.73 -2.86
CA PHE A 147 3.58 -11.07 -3.41
C PHE A 147 4.89 -11.87 -3.42
N LEU A 148 6.02 -11.25 -3.75
CA LEU A 148 7.32 -11.92 -3.66
C LEU A 148 7.64 -12.32 -2.21
N ILE A 149 7.47 -11.42 -1.24
CA ILE A 149 7.70 -11.72 0.18
C ILE A 149 6.82 -12.91 0.63
N VAL A 150 5.53 -12.90 0.30
CA VAL A 150 4.64 -14.01 0.62
C VAL A 150 5.06 -15.30 -0.10
N SER A 151 5.54 -15.21 -1.35
CA SER A 151 6.10 -16.35 -2.09
C SER A 151 7.25 -17.00 -1.33
N PHE A 152 8.19 -16.20 -0.81
CA PHE A 152 9.34 -16.71 -0.04
C PHE A 152 8.90 -17.31 1.30
N VAL A 153 7.97 -16.65 2.00
CA VAL A 153 7.50 -17.10 3.33
C VAL A 153 6.67 -18.39 3.25
N ARG A 154 5.89 -18.56 2.18
CA ARG A 154 5.05 -19.76 1.96
C ARG A 154 5.73 -20.84 1.13
N ASP A 155 6.93 -20.57 0.61
CA ASP A 155 7.64 -21.42 -0.37
C ASP A 155 6.73 -21.84 -1.54
N ASN A 156 5.90 -20.92 -2.01
CA ASN A 156 4.93 -21.17 -3.08
C ASN A 156 5.17 -20.23 -4.26
N LYS A 157 5.69 -20.80 -5.34
CA LYS A 157 6.09 -20.10 -6.57
C LYS A 157 4.93 -19.40 -7.29
N ILE A 158 3.68 -19.78 -7.03
CA ILE A 158 2.51 -19.13 -7.63
C ILE A 158 2.50 -17.63 -7.31
N TYR A 159 2.84 -17.24 -6.08
CA TYR A 159 2.84 -15.82 -5.70
C TYR A 159 3.97 -15.03 -6.38
N ALA A 160 5.12 -15.64 -6.67
CA ALA A 160 6.15 -15.00 -7.49
C ALA A 160 5.68 -14.78 -8.93
N VAL A 161 4.96 -15.74 -9.51
CA VAL A 161 4.33 -15.56 -10.83
C VAL A 161 3.27 -14.46 -10.77
N CYS A 162 2.46 -14.37 -9.71
CA CYS A 162 1.51 -13.27 -9.51
C CYS A 162 2.20 -11.91 -9.42
N ALA A 163 3.37 -11.81 -8.77
CA ALA A 163 4.12 -10.56 -8.69
C ALA A 163 4.56 -10.07 -10.07
N ILE A 164 5.13 -10.96 -10.89
CA ILE A 164 5.56 -10.64 -12.26
C ILE A 164 4.36 -10.31 -13.14
N GLY A 165 3.30 -11.14 -13.07
CA GLY A 165 2.06 -10.93 -13.81
C GLY A 165 1.42 -9.58 -13.49
N ASN A 166 1.40 -9.18 -12.21
CA ASN A 166 0.86 -7.89 -11.78
C ASN A 166 1.60 -6.70 -12.44
N LEU A 167 2.93 -6.76 -12.50
CA LEU A 167 3.73 -5.72 -13.18
C LEU A 167 3.50 -5.70 -14.68
N VAL A 168 3.48 -6.87 -15.33
CA VAL A 168 3.28 -6.96 -16.78
C VAL A 168 1.90 -6.42 -17.18
N VAL A 169 0.85 -6.83 -16.48
CA VAL A 169 -0.51 -6.35 -16.79
C VAL A 169 -0.63 -4.85 -16.54
N TYR A 170 -0.03 -4.32 -15.46
CA TYR A 170 0.02 -2.88 -15.24
C TYR A 170 0.72 -2.14 -16.38
N LEU A 171 1.89 -2.61 -16.84
CA LEU A 171 2.63 -1.98 -17.93
C LEU A 171 1.86 -2.02 -19.26
N ILE A 172 1.11 -3.10 -19.51
CA ILE A 172 0.22 -3.18 -20.67
C ILE A 172 -0.90 -2.15 -20.54
N ALA A 173 -1.56 -2.05 -19.38
CA ALA A 173 -2.62 -1.08 -19.14
C ALA A 173 -2.11 0.37 -19.27
N PHE A 174 -0.90 0.64 -18.76
CA PHE A 174 -0.19 1.92 -18.92
C PHE A 174 0.09 2.23 -20.39
N ALA A 175 0.54 1.25 -21.18
CA ALA A 175 0.89 1.44 -22.59
C ALA A 175 -0.32 1.64 -23.50
N ILE A 176 -1.49 1.09 -23.13
CA ILE A 176 -2.73 1.27 -23.88
C ILE A 176 -3.25 2.70 -23.73
N ASP A 177 -3.06 3.31 -22.55
CA ASP A 177 -3.45 4.69 -22.21
C ASP A 177 -4.87 5.07 -22.70
N GLN A 178 -5.80 4.12 -22.58
CA GLN A 178 -7.20 4.36 -22.94
C GLN A 178 -8.01 4.80 -21.72
N GLU A 179 -9.02 5.59 -21.99
CA GLU A 179 -10.01 6.04 -21.02
C GLU A 179 -11.30 5.25 -21.17
N LEU A 180 -11.85 4.80 -20.04
CA LEU A 180 -13.20 4.29 -19.95
C LEU A 180 -14.12 5.44 -19.52
N SER A 181 -15.03 5.84 -20.41
CA SER A 181 -16.07 6.82 -20.11
C SER A 181 -17.44 6.13 -19.96
N ILE A 182 -18.07 6.29 -18.80
CA ILE A 182 -19.45 5.84 -18.55
C ILE A 182 -20.23 7.03 -17.99
N GLY A 183 -21.04 7.67 -18.83
CA GLY A 183 -21.74 8.90 -18.46
C GLY A 183 -20.76 10.03 -18.13
N ASN A 184 -20.84 10.58 -16.91
CA ASN A 184 -19.94 11.63 -16.42
C ASN A 184 -18.62 11.10 -15.80
N ILE A 185 -18.44 9.78 -15.74
CA ILE A 185 -17.27 9.16 -15.11
C ILE A 185 -16.26 8.84 -16.21
N VAL A 186 -15.07 9.45 -16.14
CA VAL A 186 -13.91 9.15 -16.98
C VAL A 186 -12.82 8.57 -16.09
N ILE A 187 -12.39 7.33 -16.36
CA ILE A 187 -11.35 6.63 -15.60
C ILE A 187 -10.38 5.98 -16.58
N HIS A 188 -9.08 6.19 -16.42
CA HIS A 188 -8.06 5.50 -17.21
C HIS A 188 -8.01 4.02 -16.85
N TYR A 189 -7.78 3.12 -17.82
CA TYR A 189 -7.67 1.68 -17.56
C TYR A 189 -6.58 1.35 -16.53
N GLN A 190 -5.48 2.12 -16.53
CA GLN A 190 -4.41 2.01 -15.54
C GLN A 190 -4.93 2.24 -14.11
N ASP A 191 -5.73 3.29 -13.90
CA ASP A 191 -6.27 3.64 -12.58
C ASP A 191 -7.29 2.60 -12.12
N LEU A 192 -8.13 2.12 -13.04
CA LEU A 192 -9.07 1.04 -12.76
C LEU A 192 -8.32 -0.22 -12.31
N TYR A 193 -7.28 -0.63 -13.06
CA TYR A 193 -6.44 -1.77 -12.70
C TYR A 193 -5.80 -1.57 -11.33
N TYR A 194 -5.25 -0.38 -11.08
CA TYR A 194 -4.66 0.00 -9.80
C TYR A 194 -5.63 -0.16 -8.64
N TYR A 195 -6.84 0.38 -8.74
CA TYR A 195 -7.85 0.29 -7.68
C TYR A 195 -8.27 -1.16 -7.40
N VAL A 196 -8.53 -1.92 -8.47
CA VAL A 196 -8.94 -3.33 -8.35
C VAL A 196 -7.82 -4.16 -7.70
N MET A 197 -6.57 -3.99 -8.15
CA MET A 197 -5.44 -4.76 -7.64
C MET A 197 -5.04 -4.40 -6.22
N LEU A 198 -5.14 -3.13 -5.82
CA LEU A 198 -4.91 -2.77 -4.42
C LEU A 198 -5.94 -3.42 -3.50
N ILE A 199 -7.20 -3.51 -3.90
CA ILE A 199 -8.23 -4.10 -3.05
C ILE A 199 -8.08 -5.63 -3.02
N ILE A 200 -8.14 -6.27 -4.19
CA ILE A 200 -8.15 -7.73 -4.29
C ILE A 200 -6.78 -8.30 -3.92
N GLY A 201 -5.69 -7.71 -4.40
CA GLY A 201 -4.33 -8.18 -4.16
C GLY A 201 -3.96 -8.16 -2.68
N TYR A 202 -4.23 -7.06 -1.98
CA TYR A 202 -3.98 -7.00 -0.53
C TYR A 202 -4.93 -7.87 0.29
N MET A 203 -6.19 -8.08 -0.14
CA MET A 203 -7.06 -9.05 0.52
C MET A 203 -6.55 -10.49 0.39
N ILE A 204 -6.03 -10.87 -0.79
CA ILE A 204 -5.41 -12.18 -1.00
C ILE A 204 -4.18 -12.29 -0.09
N LEU A 205 -3.27 -11.31 -0.12
CA LEU A 205 -2.06 -11.30 0.73
C LEU A 205 -2.39 -11.43 2.22
N ALA A 206 -3.42 -10.71 2.70
CA ALA A 206 -3.86 -10.76 4.09
C ALA A 206 -4.29 -12.17 4.53
N LYS A 207 -4.97 -12.91 3.65
CA LYS A 207 -5.36 -14.31 3.91
C LYS A 207 -4.17 -15.26 3.81
N CYS A 208 -3.32 -15.08 2.80
CA CYS A 208 -2.20 -15.98 2.53
C CYS A 208 -1.12 -15.92 3.61
N ILE A 209 -0.87 -14.74 4.20
CA ILE A 209 0.20 -14.57 5.19
C ILE A 209 -0.18 -15.05 6.60
N ARG A 210 -1.48 -15.06 6.95
CA ARG A 210 -1.95 -15.71 8.17
C ARG A 210 -1.79 -17.22 8.01
N LYS A 211 -0.88 -17.83 8.78
CA LYS A 211 -0.91 -19.28 9.00
C LYS A 211 -2.13 -19.57 9.89
N GLU A 212 -3.06 -20.39 9.40
CA GLU A 212 -3.96 -21.14 10.27
C GLU A 212 -3.15 -21.99 11.26
#